data_AF-A0A3M1GRB0-F1
#
_entry.id   AF-A0A3M1GRB0-F1
#
_cell.length_a   1.000
_cell.length_b   1.000
_cell.length_c   1.000
_cell.angle_alpha   90.00
_cell.angle_beta   90.00
_cell.angle_gamma   90.00
#
_symmetry.space_group_name_H-M   'P 1'
#
loop_
_entity.id
_entity.type
_entity.pdbx_description
1 polymer ?
#
loop_
_entity_poly.entity_id
_entity_poly.type
_entity_poly.pdbx_seq_one_letter_code
_entity_poly.pdbx_strand_id
1 'polypeptide(L)'
;MKTVILAGGFGTRISEESAVKPKPMIEIGNRPIIWHIMKIYAAHGITDFVVCCGYKGHVIKEYFARYHLYHSDVTFDLKNDRMTVHRTEAEPWTVTLVDTGENTMTGGRIKRIQHHIGDETFCLTYGDGVSNVNITESIAFHREQGVKATLTAVQPAGRFGAFTL
;
A
#
# COMPACT_ATOMS: atom_id res chain seq x y z
N MET A 1 -9.28 12.61 2.31
CA MET A 1 -9.46 11.60 1.24
C MET A 1 -8.58 10.42 1.59
N LYS A 2 -9.09 9.19 1.48
CA LYS A 2 -8.35 7.96 1.81
C LYS A 2 -7.79 7.29 0.57
N THR A 3 -6.75 6.48 0.75
CA THR A 3 -6.23 5.55 -0.26
C THR A 3 -6.44 4.10 0.16
N VAL A 4 -7.11 3.33 -0.68
CA VAL A 4 -7.28 1.89 -0.54
C VAL A 4 -6.19 1.17 -1.33
N ILE A 5 -5.47 0.25 -0.68
CA ILE A 5 -4.40 -0.55 -1.29
C ILE A 5 -4.79 -2.03 -1.26
N LEU A 6 -4.85 -2.66 -2.43
CA LEU A 6 -5.13 -4.10 -2.55
C LEU A 6 -3.87 -4.93 -2.26
N ALA A 7 -3.91 -5.70 -1.16
CA ALA A 7 -2.74 -6.41 -0.63
C ALA A 7 -2.99 -7.89 -0.28
N GLY A 8 -4.11 -8.46 -0.73
CA GLY A 8 -4.55 -9.80 -0.31
C GLY A 8 -4.34 -10.95 -1.29
N GLY A 9 -3.75 -10.69 -2.47
CA GLY A 9 -3.53 -11.71 -3.51
C GLY A 9 -2.36 -12.65 -3.20
N PHE A 10 -2.38 -13.84 -3.82
CA PHE A 10 -1.39 -14.91 -3.58
C PHE A 10 0.01 -14.65 -4.15
N GLY A 11 0.20 -13.68 -5.04
CA GLY A 11 1.53 -13.35 -5.58
C GLY A 11 2.14 -14.44 -6.49
N THR A 12 1.33 -15.27 -7.14
CA THR A 12 1.77 -16.48 -7.88
C THR A 12 2.79 -16.27 -9.00
N ARG A 13 2.98 -15.03 -9.49
CA ARG A 13 3.95 -14.70 -10.55
C ARG A 13 5.37 -14.40 -10.04
N ILE A 14 5.58 -14.32 -8.72
CA ILE A 14 6.88 -14.13 -8.07
C ILE A 14 6.97 -15.17 -6.95
N SER A 15 6.99 -16.45 -7.31
CA SER A 15 6.88 -17.56 -6.37
C SER A 15 8.03 -17.63 -5.37
N GLU A 16 9.24 -17.23 -5.76
CA GLU A 16 10.45 -17.30 -4.92
C GLU A 16 10.33 -16.44 -3.66
N GLU A 17 9.87 -15.19 -3.80
CA GLU A 17 9.65 -14.28 -2.66
C GLU A 17 8.25 -14.45 -2.03
N SER A 18 7.24 -14.77 -2.84
CA SER A 18 5.85 -14.86 -2.36
C SER A 18 5.61 -16.09 -1.46
N ALA A 19 6.44 -17.12 -1.61
CA ALA A 19 6.48 -18.27 -0.70
C ALA A 19 6.81 -17.86 0.74
N VAL A 20 7.49 -16.74 0.96
CA VAL A 20 7.90 -16.25 2.28
C VAL A 20 7.02 -15.09 2.74
N LYS A 21 6.83 -14.05 1.92
CA LYS A 21 6.09 -12.82 2.30
C LYS A 21 5.04 -12.44 1.24
N PRO A 22 3.93 -11.74 1.57
CA PRO A 22 2.97 -11.31 0.57
C PRO A 22 3.61 -10.31 -0.40
N LYS A 23 3.17 -10.27 -1.67
CA LYS A 23 3.78 -9.43 -2.72
C LYS A 23 4.00 -7.95 -2.32
N PRO A 24 3.07 -7.27 -1.64
CA PRO A 24 3.27 -5.88 -1.20
C PRO A 24 4.39 -5.68 -0.18
N MET A 25 4.91 -6.77 0.41
CA MET A 25 6.01 -6.77 1.37
C MET A 25 7.36 -7.12 0.73
N ILE A 26 7.42 -7.33 -0.60
CA ILE A 26 8.69 -7.43 -1.33
C ILE A 26 9.40 -6.08 -1.22
N GLU A 27 10.70 -6.12 -0.91
CA GLU A 27 11.49 -4.93 -0.63
C GLU A 27 12.17 -4.36 -1.87
N ILE A 28 12.21 -3.03 -1.94
CA ILE A 28 12.98 -2.25 -2.90
C ILE A 28 13.80 -1.27 -2.06
N GLY A 29 15.12 -1.39 -2.06
CA GLY A 29 15.99 -0.53 -1.23
C GLY A 29 15.67 -0.60 0.27
N ASN A 30 15.56 -1.81 0.84
CA ASN A 30 15.30 -2.07 2.27
C ASN A 30 13.95 -1.56 2.80
N ARG A 31 12.99 -1.34 1.91
CA ARG A 31 11.63 -0.87 2.23
C ARG A 31 10.62 -1.66 1.39
N PRO A 32 9.51 -2.15 1.96
CA PRO A 32 8.53 -2.91 1.20
C PRO A 32 7.84 -2.03 0.15
N ILE A 33 7.44 -2.60 -0.99
CA ILE A 33 6.80 -1.86 -2.08
C ILE A 33 5.53 -1.12 -1.62
N ILE A 34 4.78 -1.67 -0.67
CA ILE A 34 3.62 -0.98 -0.09
C ILE A 34 4.02 0.35 0.58
N TRP A 35 5.19 0.41 1.21
CA TRP A 35 5.71 1.65 1.81
C TRP A 35 6.02 2.68 0.75
N HIS A 36 6.64 2.28 -0.37
CA HIS A 36 6.90 3.18 -1.50
C HIS A 36 5.61 3.74 -2.11
N ILE A 37 4.60 2.89 -2.29
CA ILE A 37 3.27 3.32 -2.75
C ILE A 37 2.68 4.36 -1.79
N MET A 38 2.73 4.09 -0.48
CA MET A 38 2.25 5.02 0.53
C MET A 38 3.02 6.34 0.53
N LYS A 39 4.35 6.33 0.32
CA LYS A 39 5.15 7.55 0.15
C LYS A 39 4.73 8.37 -1.06
N ILE A 40 4.41 7.73 -2.18
CA ILE A 40 3.92 8.41 -3.39
C ILE A 40 2.62 9.17 -3.05
N TYR A 41 1.64 8.51 -2.42
CA TYR A 41 0.41 9.17 -1.98
C TYR A 41 0.64 10.27 -0.94
N ALA A 42 1.54 10.05 0.02
CA ALA A 42 1.88 11.01 1.06
C ALA A 42 2.55 12.27 0.48
N ALA A 43 3.38 12.13 -0.56
CA ALA A 43 3.95 13.26 -1.29
C ALA A 43 2.88 14.13 -1.97
N HIS A 44 1.71 13.57 -2.25
CA HIS A 44 0.52 14.27 -2.76
C HIS A 44 -0.49 14.65 -1.66
N GLY A 45 -0.08 14.58 -0.38
CA GLY A 45 -0.89 15.00 0.77
C GLY A 45 -1.94 13.99 1.24
N ILE A 46 -1.88 12.73 0.77
CA ILE A 46 -2.79 11.67 1.23
C ILE A 46 -2.07 10.74 2.19
N THR A 47 -2.46 10.78 3.46
CA THR A 47 -1.80 10.04 4.55
C THR A 47 -2.70 9.05 5.28
N ASP A 48 -3.98 8.94 4.89
CA ASP A 48 -4.92 7.95 5.41
C ASP A 48 -5.04 6.75 4.47
N PHE A 49 -4.64 5.57 4.96
CA PHE A 49 -4.55 4.35 4.18
C PHE A 49 -5.46 3.26 4.73
N VAL A 50 -6.13 2.54 3.82
CA VAL A 50 -6.87 1.31 4.11
C VAL A 50 -6.26 0.18 3.29
N VAL A 51 -5.62 -0.78 3.96
CA VAL A 51 -4.97 -1.90 3.28
C VAL A 51 -5.88 -3.12 3.35
N CYS A 52 -6.28 -3.61 2.18
CA CYS A 52 -7.08 -4.82 2.04
C CYS A 52 -6.17 -6.06 2.12
N CYS A 53 -5.93 -6.54 3.34
CA CYS A 53 -5.14 -7.74 3.59
C CYS A 53 -5.91 -9.01 3.19
N GLY A 54 -5.17 -10.09 2.95
CA GLY A 54 -5.70 -11.42 2.64
C GLY A 54 -4.66 -12.47 2.94
N TYR A 55 -4.20 -13.21 1.93
CA TYR A 55 -3.10 -14.15 2.07
C TYR A 55 -1.91 -13.52 2.80
N LYS A 56 -1.48 -14.15 3.91
CA LYS A 56 -0.39 -13.66 4.79
C LYS A 56 -0.55 -12.23 5.31
N GLY A 57 -1.78 -11.75 5.51
CA GLY A 57 -2.05 -10.41 6.04
C GLY A 57 -1.36 -10.09 7.37
N HIS A 58 -1.04 -11.09 8.19
CA HIS A 58 -0.32 -10.92 9.46
C HIS A 58 1.08 -10.31 9.27
N VAL A 59 1.76 -10.57 8.15
CA VAL A 59 3.09 -9.99 7.86
C VAL A 59 3.00 -8.47 7.71
N ILE A 60 1.94 -7.99 7.05
CA ILE A 60 1.67 -6.56 6.90
C ILE A 60 1.35 -5.95 8.27
N LYS A 61 0.53 -6.63 9.08
CA LYS A 61 0.20 -6.19 10.45
C LYS A 61 1.43 -6.08 11.33
N GLU A 62 2.30 -7.09 11.31
CA GLU A 62 3.54 -7.09 12.07
C GLU A 62 4.46 -5.94 11.64
N TYR A 63 4.60 -5.70 10.33
CA TYR A 63 5.41 -4.60 9.81
C TYR A 63 5.00 -3.25 10.40
N PHE A 64 3.70 -2.91 10.36
CA PHE A 64 3.22 -1.65 10.93
C PHE A 64 3.23 -1.63 12.47
N ALA A 65 2.96 -2.75 13.12
CA ALA A 65 3.07 -2.86 14.59
C ALA A 65 4.52 -2.63 15.07
N ARG A 66 5.51 -3.02 14.26
CA ARG A 66 6.94 -2.91 14.54
C ARG A 66 7.60 -1.81 13.72
N TYR A 67 6.84 -0.85 13.18
CA TYR A 67 7.35 0.15 12.24
C TYR A 67 8.58 0.88 12.80
N HIS A 68 8.52 1.35 14.04
CA HIS A 68 9.65 2.03 14.67
C HIS A 68 10.91 1.16 14.78
N LEU A 69 10.80 -0.16 14.90
CA LEU A 69 11.95 -1.06 14.93
C LEU A 69 12.65 -1.17 13.56
N TYR A 70 11.93 -0.94 12.47
CA TYR A 70 12.47 -0.99 11.11
C TYR A 70 13.00 0.36 10.60
N HIS A 71 12.53 1.45 11.19
CA HIS A 71 12.72 2.80 10.66
C HIS A 71 13.39 3.78 11.61
N SER A 72 13.53 3.43 12.89
CA SER A 72 14.09 4.31 13.90
C SER A 72 15.22 3.64 14.67
N ASP A 73 16.14 4.44 15.18
CA ASP A 73 17.10 3.99 16.19
C ASP A 73 16.36 3.73 17.51
N VAL A 74 16.67 2.62 18.17
CA VAL A 74 15.99 2.19 19.40
C VAL A 74 16.99 1.76 20.46
N THR A 75 16.69 2.04 21.73
CA THR A 75 17.41 1.47 22.88
C THR A 75 16.50 0.58 23.68
N PHE A 76 17.01 -0.61 24.00
CA PHE A 76 16.38 -1.56 24.91
C PHE A 76 17.09 -1.52 26.27
N ASP A 77 16.41 -0.99 27.28
CA ASP A 77 16.80 -1.07 28.68
C ASP A 77 16.22 -2.38 29.25
N LEU A 78 16.93 -3.48 29.00
CA LEU A 78 16.49 -4.83 29.37
C LEU A 78 16.38 -5.04 30.89
N LYS A 79 17.05 -4.20 31.69
CA LYS A 79 16.95 -4.26 33.15
C LYS A 79 15.60 -3.77 33.66
N ASN A 80 15.03 -2.77 32.99
CA ASN A 80 13.78 -2.13 33.38
C ASN A 80 12.63 -2.44 32.41
N ASP A 81 12.82 -3.40 31.50
CA ASP A 81 11.87 -3.78 30.43
C ASP A 81 11.29 -2.59 29.66
N ARG A 82 12.18 -1.66 29.26
CA ARG A 82 11.78 -0.41 28.60
C ARG A 82 12.44 -0.26 27.23
N MET A 83 11.64 0.09 26.24
CA MET A 83 12.09 0.47 24.91
C MET A 83 11.95 1.98 24.72
N THR A 84 12.97 2.62 24.15
CA THR A 84 12.95 4.04 23.78
C THR A 84 13.27 4.19 22.30
N VAL A 85 12.49 4.99 21.58
CA VAL A 85 12.68 5.28 20.15
C VAL A 85 13.35 6.66 20.03
N HIS A 86 14.52 6.74 19.40
CA HIS A 86 15.35 7.96 19.38
C HIS A 86 15.11 8.87 18.18
N ARG A 87 14.60 8.32 17.07
CA ARG A 87 14.26 9.10 15.86
C ARG A 87 12.79 8.98 15.53
N THR A 88 12.07 10.08 15.68
CA THR A 88 10.67 10.21 15.31
C THR A 88 10.54 10.73 13.87
N GLU A 89 11.17 10.06 12.90
CA GLU A 89 10.79 10.18 11.48
C GLU A 89 9.63 9.21 11.17
N ALA A 90 8.71 9.08 12.13
CA ALA A 90 7.51 8.31 11.89
C ALA A 90 6.68 9.06 10.86
N GLU A 91 6.30 8.37 9.80
CA GLU A 91 5.45 8.97 8.78
C GLU A 91 4.12 9.39 9.42
N PRO A 92 3.55 10.55 9.06
CA PRO A 92 2.30 11.05 9.64
C PRO A 92 1.08 10.32 9.05
N TRP A 93 1.11 9.00 9.06
CA TRP A 93 0.15 8.13 8.41
C TRP A 93 -0.84 7.52 9.39
N THR A 94 -2.11 7.48 8.99
CA THR A 94 -3.11 6.61 9.61
C THR A 94 -3.25 5.36 8.75
N VAL A 95 -2.91 4.19 9.28
CA VAL A 95 -2.95 2.94 8.50
C VAL A 95 -3.95 1.96 9.12
N THR A 96 -5.04 1.69 8.39
CA THR A 96 -6.05 0.69 8.76
C THR A 96 -5.79 -0.61 7.99
N LEU A 97 -5.53 -1.71 8.70
CA LEU A 97 -5.25 -3.02 8.10
C LEU A 97 -6.44 -3.96 8.27
N VAL A 98 -7.14 -4.26 7.17
CA VAL A 98 -8.40 -5.00 7.20
C VAL A 98 -8.19 -6.39 6.63
N ASP A 99 -8.58 -7.43 7.38
CA ASP A 99 -8.69 -8.76 6.79
C ASP A 99 -9.90 -8.80 5.86
N THR A 100 -9.63 -8.81 4.56
CA THR A 100 -10.65 -8.87 3.52
C THR A 100 -10.84 -10.28 2.97
N GLY A 101 -10.36 -11.31 3.67
CA GLY A 101 -10.52 -12.72 3.36
C GLY A 101 -9.52 -13.25 2.33
N GLU A 102 -9.02 -14.45 2.53
CA GLU A 102 -7.97 -15.05 1.70
C GLU A 102 -8.40 -15.22 0.23
N ASN A 103 -9.54 -15.86 0.00
CA ASN A 103 -10.05 -16.21 -1.34
C ASN A 103 -10.88 -15.10 -2.01
N THR A 104 -10.82 -13.88 -1.50
CA THR A 104 -11.73 -12.81 -1.95
C THR A 104 -11.16 -12.05 -3.13
N MET A 105 -11.96 -11.90 -4.18
CA MET A 105 -11.56 -11.15 -5.38
C MET A 105 -11.57 -9.64 -5.12
N THR A 106 -10.90 -8.87 -5.98
CA THR A 106 -10.67 -7.42 -5.82
C THR A 106 -11.94 -6.64 -5.45
N GLY A 107 -13.03 -6.80 -6.19
CA GLY A 107 -14.31 -6.14 -5.91
C GLY A 107 -14.91 -6.51 -4.54
N GLY A 108 -14.81 -7.79 -4.15
CA GLY A 108 -15.27 -8.25 -2.83
C GLY A 108 -14.46 -7.65 -1.69
N ARG A 109 -13.15 -7.45 -1.89
CA ARG A 109 -12.28 -6.78 -0.90
C ARG A 109 -12.70 -5.32 -0.71
N ILE A 110 -12.96 -4.62 -1.81
CA ILE A 110 -13.45 -3.23 -1.78
C ILE A 110 -14.81 -3.16 -1.05
N LYS A 111 -15.72 -4.10 -1.32
CA LYS A 111 -17.03 -4.14 -0.64
C LYS A 111 -16.90 -4.31 0.87
N ARG A 112 -15.94 -5.11 1.35
CA ARG A 112 -15.74 -5.36 2.79
C ARG A 112 -15.20 -4.15 3.55
N ILE A 113 -14.46 -3.27 2.88
CA ILE A 113 -13.93 -2.06 3.50
C ILE A 113 -14.89 -0.87 3.44
N GLN A 114 -16.13 -1.04 2.95
CA GLN A 114 -17.11 0.04 2.77
C GLN A 114 -17.27 0.92 4.03
N HIS A 115 -17.34 0.30 5.21
CA HIS A 115 -17.51 1.03 6.48
C HIS A 115 -16.27 1.85 6.88
N HIS A 116 -15.07 1.49 6.39
CA HIS A 116 -13.85 2.26 6.64
C HIS A 116 -13.71 3.46 5.70
N ILE A 117 -14.28 3.40 4.50
CA ILE A 117 -14.23 4.51 3.52
C ILE A 117 -15.43 5.46 3.65
N GLY A 118 -16.60 4.97 4.04
CA GLY A 118 -17.84 5.75 4.03
C GLY A 118 -18.34 6.04 2.61
N ASP A 119 -19.15 7.09 2.47
CA ASP A 119 -19.71 7.54 1.17
C ASP A 119 -18.85 8.64 0.52
N GLU A 120 -17.54 8.63 0.76
CA GLU A 120 -16.60 9.62 0.23
C GLU A 120 -15.85 9.11 -1.01
N THR A 121 -15.42 10.03 -1.88
CA THR A 121 -14.42 9.72 -2.92
C THR A 121 -13.11 9.26 -2.30
N PHE A 122 -12.54 8.17 -2.79
CA PHE A 122 -11.28 7.60 -2.34
C PHE A 122 -10.39 7.18 -3.52
N CYS A 123 -9.08 7.12 -3.29
CA CYS A 123 -8.16 6.54 -4.26
C CYS A 123 -8.08 5.02 -4.07
N LEU A 124 -7.91 4.27 -5.15
CA LEU A 124 -7.73 2.81 -5.13
C LEU A 124 -6.53 2.44 -6.00
N THR A 125 -5.63 1.61 -5.46
CA THR A 125 -4.50 1.08 -6.24
C THR A 125 -4.15 -0.35 -5.85
N TYR A 126 -3.32 -0.97 -6.68
CA TYR A 126 -2.72 -2.27 -6.41
C TYR A 126 -1.47 -2.11 -5.54
N GLY A 127 -1.24 -3.04 -4.61
CA GLY A 127 -0.08 -3.03 -3.70
C GLY A 127 1.25 -3.46 -4.33
N ASP A 128 1.37 -3.44 -5.66
CA ASP A 128 2.51 -3.97 -6.40
C ASP A 128 3.01 -3.11 -7.56
N GLY A 129 2.45 -1.91 -7.75
CA GLY A 129 2.83 -0.98 -8.80
C GLY A 129 3.32 0.35 -8.23
N VAL A 130 4.48 0.80 -8.71
CA VAL A 130 5.01 2.15 -8.45
C VAL A 130 5.06 2.93 -9.75
N SER A 131 4.85 4.24 -9.69
CA SER A 131 4.94 5.14 -10.83
C SER A 131 5.21 6.57 -10.38
N ASN A 132 5.56 7.43 -11.34
CA ASN A 132 5.64 8.88 -11.16
C ASN A 132 4.31 9.58 -11.52
N VAL A 133 3.16 8.88 -11.41
CA VAL A 133 1.86 9.47 -11.72
C VAL A 133 1.58 10.66 -10.80
N ASN A 134 1.11 11.77 -11.37
CA ASN A 134 0.68 12.91 -10.58
C ASN A 134 -0.73 12.63 -9.98
N ILE A 135 -0.75 12.23 -8.71
CA ILE A 135 -2.00 11.88 -8.02
C ILE A 135 -2.87 13.12 -7.81
N THR A 136 -2.27 14.27 -7.51
CA THR A 136 -2.99 15.54 -7.32
C THR A 136 -3.77 15.92 -8.58
N GLU A 137 -3.14 15.86 -9.75
CA GLU A 137 -3.80 16.11 -11.04
C GLU A 137 -4.88 15.07 -11.34
N SER A 138 -4.62 13.79 -11.06
CA SER A 138 -5.62 12.73 -11.26
C SER A 138 -6.88 12.94 -10.43
N ILE A 139 -6.74 13.37 -9.17
CA ILE A 139 -7.86 13.71 -8.29
C ILE A 139 -8.58 14.97 -8.77
N ALA A 140 -7.84 16.00 -9.17
CA ALA A 140 -8.43 17.22 -9.72
C ALA A 140 -9.26 16.92 -10.96
N PHE A 141 -8.72 16.14 -11.89
CA PHE A 141 -9.41 15.65 -13.08
C PHE A 141 -10.67 14.86 -12.72
N HIS A 142 -10.60 13.91 -11.78
CA HIS A 142 -11.77 13.15 -11.34
C HIS A 142 -12.90 14.05 -10.82
N ARG A 143 -12.55 15.05 -10.01
CA ARG A 143 -13.50 16.03 -9.47
C ARG A 143 -14.12 16.89 -10.57
N GLU A 144 -13.34 17.33 -11.54
CA GLU A 144 -13.80 18.11 -12.69
C GLU A 144 -14.79 17.31 -13.55
N GLN A 145 -14.51 16.03 -13.81
CA GLN A 145 -15.36 15.19 -14.66
C GLN A 145 -16.68 14.78 -13.99
N GLY A 146 -16.75 14.76 -12.65
CA GLY A 146 -17.97 14.38 -11.92
C GLY A 146 -18.45 12.94 -12.20
N VAL A 147 -17.55 12.06 -12.63
CA VAL A 147 -17.84 10.66 -12.97
C VAL A 147 -17.68 9.75 -11.76
N LYS A 148 -18.24 8.52 -11.84
CA LYS A 148 -18.15 7.53 -10.75
C LYS A 148 -16.74 6.98 -10.52
N ALA A 149 -15.90 6.95 -11.56
CA ALA A 149 -14.55 6.40 -11.47
C ALA A 149 -13.65 7.03 -12.53
N THR A 150 -12.38 7.23 -12.15
CA THR A 150 -11.27 7.61 -13.03
C THR A 150 -10.18 6.56 -12.87
N LEU A 151 -9.53 6.19 -13.97
CA LEU A 151 -8.46 5.19 -13.97
C LEU A 151 -7.24 5.74 -14.72
N THR A 152 -6.05 5.47 -14.17
CA THR A 152 -4.77 5.85 -14.78
C THR A 152 -4.39 4.84 -15.84
N ALA A 153 -4.36 5.27 -17.10
CA ALA A 153 -3.78 4.48 -18.18
C ALA A 153 -2.25 4.56 -18.15
N VAL A 154 -1.58 3.43 -18.34
CA VAL A 154 -0.12 3.34 -18.42
C VAL A 154 0.27 2.49 -19.62
N GLN A 155 1.40 2.82 -20.25
CA GLN A 155 1.96 1.97 -21.29
C GLN A 155 2.68 0.78 -20.63
N PRO A 156 2.28 -0.48 -20.88
CA PRO A 156 2.97 -1.61 -20.32
C PRO A 156 4.37 -1.73 -20.92
N ALA A 157 5.33 -2.19 -20.12
CA ALA A 157 6.63 -2.59 -20.65
C ALA A 157 6.44 -3.65 -21.75
N GLY A 158 7.06 -3.43 -22.91
CA GLY A 158 7.02 -4.38 -24.02
C GLY A 158 7.54 -5.74 -23.56
N ARG A 159 6.77 -6.80 -23.83
CA ARG A 159 7.21 -8.19 -23.61
C ARG A 159 8.04 -8.73 -24.78
N PHE A 160 7.97 -8.06 -25.92
CA PHE A 160 8.60 -8.44 -27.18
C PHE A 160 9.26 -7.20 -27.80
N GLY A 161 10.17 -7.42 -28.75
CA GLY A 161 10.80 -6.34 -29.51
C GLY A 161 9.75 -5.57 -30.30
N ALA A 162 9.66 -4.26 -30.05
CA ALA A 162 8.86 -3.36 -30.87
C ALA A 162 9.74 -2.85 -32.02
N PHE A 163 9.27 -3.00 -33.26
CA PHE A 163 9.89 -2.37 -34.43
C PHE A 163 8.95 -1.28 -34.92
N THR A 164 9.48 -0.12 -35.24
CA THR A 164 8.74 0.94 -35.93
C THR A 164 8.88 0.70 -37.43
N LEU A 165 7.76 0.47 -38.13
CA LEU A 165 7.71 0.37 -39.60
C LEU A 165 7.77 1.75 -40.25
#